data_AF-A0A1Q3DZ45-F1
#
_entry.id   AF-A0A1Q3DZ45-F1
#
_cell.length_a   1.000
_cell.length_b   1.000
_cell.length_c   1.000
_cell.angle_alpha   90.00
_cell.angle_beta   90.00
_cell.angle_gamma   90.00
#
_symmetry.space_group_name_H-M   'P 1'
#
loop_
_entity.id
_entity.type
_entity.pdbx_description
1 polymer ?
#
loop_
_entity_poly.entity_id
_entity_poly.type
_entity_poly.pdbx_seq_one_letter_code
_entity_poly.pdbx_strand_id
1 'polypeptide(L)'
;MFTLTKSFALLATILIHFHTAAAAPTQARQPPRPSPPSGSGSQFANAPGGQRGAGGVSTAPTGSSTPQDVTTGTACAVSTATIDTSGTTLPAPSFAPSFIGLGVGTQNYTCGSAGTYTSTGALAELFDVSCLVGQSSFTSLQSTAFAAWNSSTSTAVSSTSGVLSSANVIASPITLGQHYFITNPVTGSGLSPKWDFTSNALAGNADAFVVAAKIDDVAAPTGSADVDWLYLTNLTGTTGTLANEIYRIDTQGGQPPASCTSGTADITVKYTAMYWLTGGSF
;
A
#
# COMPACT_ATOMS: atom_id res chain seq x y z
N MET A 1 -59.05 -20.51 -57.99
CA MET A 1 -58.96 -19.08 -57.61
C MET A 1 -59.59 -18.92 -56.24
N PHE A 2 -58.76 -18.93 -55.18
CA PHE A 2 -59.21 -18.63 -53.81
C PHE A 2 -58.63 -17.26 -53.44
N THR A 3 -59.52 -16.28 -53.24
CA THR A 3 -59.19 -14.93 -52.80
C THR A 3 -59.40 -14.89 -51.28
N LEU A 4 -58.32 -14.73 -50.52
CA LEU A 4 -58.36 -14.64 -49.06
C LEU A 4 -58.57 -13.17 -48.66
N THR A 5 -59.77 -12.85 -48.14
CA THR A 5 -60.09 -11.57 -47.50
C THR A 5 -59.42 -11.47 -46.13
N LYS A 6 -58.68 -10.38 -45.89
CA LYS A 6 -58.06 -10.02 -44.62
C LYS A 6 -59.13 -9.57 -43.61
N SER A 7 -59.19 -10.24 -42.46
CA SER A 7 -59.86 -9.73 -41.25
C SER A 7 -58.83 -9.03 -40.36
N PHE A 8 -59.10 -7.77 -40.03
CA PHE A 8 -58.39 -6.98 -39.03
C PHE A 8 -58.78 -7.45 -37.63
N ALA A 9 -57.80 -7.79 -36.79
CA ALA A 9 -57.97 -7.93 -35.35
C ALA A 9 -57.08 -6.89 -34.65
N LEU A 10 -57.75 -6.01 -33.91
CA LEU A 10 -57.20 -4.92 -33.12
C LEU A 10 -56.65 -5.50 -31.81
N LEU A 11 -55.33 -5.44 -31.60
CA LEU A 11 -54.72 -5.78 -30.30
C LEU A 11 -54.35 -4.49 -29.57
N ALA A 12 -55.09 -4.18 -28.51
CA ALA A 12 -54.79 -3.08 -27.60
C ALA A 12 -53.63 -3.48 -26.66
N THR A 13 -52.52 -2.77 -26.75
CA THR A 13 -51.40 -2.89 -25.80
C THR A 13 -51.71 -2.09 -24.55
N ILE A 14 -51.90 -2.78 -23.41
CA ILE A 14 -51.97 -2.16 -22.09
C ILE A 14 -50.54 -1.83 -21.65
N LEU A 15 -50.21 -0.54 -21.58
CA LEU A 15 -48.93 -0.04 -21.09
C LEU A 15 -49.06 0.28 -19.59
N ILE A 16 -48.59 -0.65 -18.75
CA ILE A 16 -48.48 -0.42 -17.29
C ILE A 16 -47.25 0.44 -17.03
N HIS A 17 -47.46 1.71 -16.65
CA HIS A 17 -46.42 2.60 -16.16
C HIS A 17 -46.07 2.24 -14.71
N PHE A 18 -44.93 1.58 -14.49
CA PHE A 18 -44.29 1.57 -13.18
C PHE A 18 -43.37 2.79 -13.09
N HIS A 19 -43.76 3.78 -12.27
CA HIS A 19 -42.84 4.81 -11.80
C HIS A 19 -41.95 4.20 -10.72
N THR A 20 -40.70 3.89 -11.05
CA THR A 20 -39.65 3.70 -10.05
C THR A 20 -39.06 5.06 -9.70
N ALA A 21 -39.38 5.55 -8.51
CA ALA A 21 -38.69 6.70 -7.93
C ALA A 21 -37.23 6.31 -7.68
N ALA A 22 -36.30 6.97 -8.38
CA ALA A 22 -34.88 6.84 -8.11
C ALA A 22 -34.57 7.46 -6.74
N ALA A 23 -34.09 6.63 -5.81
CA ALA A 23 -33.53 7.11 -4.55
C ALA A 23 -32.21 7.85 -4.85
N ALA A 24 -32.11 9.08 -4.36
CA ALA A 24 -30.88 9.87 -4.43
C ALA A 24 -29.74 9.17 -3.67
N PRO A 25 -28.49 9.21 -4.16
CA PRO A 25 -27.36 8.62 -3.45
C PRO A 25 -27.11 9.38 -2.15
N THR A 26 -27.12 8.65 -1.04
CA THR A 26 -26.71 9.11 0.28
C THR A 26 -25.26 9.57 0.23
N GLN A 27 -25.02 10.88 0.38
CA GLN A 27 -23.68 11.42 0.60
C GLN A 27 -23.12 10.82 1.89
N ALA A 28 -21.99 10.12 1.78
CA ALA A 28 -21.20 9.75 2.94
C ALA A 28 -20.74 11.04 3.64
N ARG A 29 -21.24 11.26 4.85
CA ARG A 29 -20.81 12.36 5.73
C ARG A 29 -19.31 12.21 6.00
N GLN A 30 -18.52 13.21 5.62
CA GLN A 30 -17.15 13.34 6.10
C GLN A 30 -17.15 13.43 7.64
N PRO A 31 -16.20 12.77 8.34
CA PRO A 31 -16.00 13.00 9.77
C PRO A 31 -15.53 14.45 10.01
N PRO A 32 -15.95 15.08 11.11
CA PRO A 32 -15.60 16.47 11.38
C PRO A 32 -14.09 16.64 11.60
N ARG A 33 -13.57 17.71 11.01
CA ARG A 33 -12.17 18.16 11.12
C ARG A 33 -11.84 18.46 12.60
N PRO A 34 -10.70 18.02 13.15
CA PRO A 34 -10.29 18.44 14.49
C PRO A 34 -9.97 19.93 14.50
N SER A 35 -10.51 20.63 15.50
CA SER A 35 -10.28 22.05 15.76
C SER A 35 -8.82 22.32 16.16
N PRO A 36 -8.25 23.48 15.79
CA PRO A 36 -6.93 23.88 16.25
C PRO A 36 -6.94 24.14 17.77
N PRO A 37 -5.84 23.88 18.50
CA PRO A 37 -5.77 24.17 19.92
C PRO A 37 -5.87 25.68 20.14
N SER A 38 -6.83 26.06 20.98
CA SER A 38 -6.99 27.42 21.48
C SER A 38 -5.89 27.70 22.50
N GLY A 39 -5.14 28.79 22.28
CA GLY A 39 -4.31 29.37 23.30
C GLY A 39 -5.17 30.10 24.33
N SER A 40 -4.94 29.82 25.61
CA SER A 40 -5.27 30.74 26.69
C SER A 40 -4.15 30.68 27.74
N GLY A 41 -3.57 31.85 27.99
CA GLY A 41 -2.66 32.07 29.10
C GLY A 41 -3.40 32.47 30.36
N SER A 42 -2.83 32.13 31.52
CA SER A 42 -2.75 32.88 32.79
C SER A 42 -2.32 31.90 33.89
N GLN A 43 -1.07 31.98 34.36
CA GLN A 43 -0.62 32.74 35.54
C GLN A 43 -1.31 32.33 36.85
N PHE A 44 -0.57 31.65 37.75
CA PHE A 44 -0.59 31.87 39.21
C PHE A 44 0.74 31.45 39.87
N ALA A 45 1.48 32.48 40.31
CA ALA A 45 2.32 32.69 41.52
C ALA A 45 3.22 31.60 42.20
N ASN A 46 4.53 31.95 42.31
CA ASN A 46 5.49 31.94 43.45
C ASN A 46 5.32 30.91 44.62
N ALA A 47 6.25 29.94 44.85
CA ALA A 47 7.59 29.97 45.51
C ALA A 47 7.54 29.52 47.02
N PRO A 48 8.63 29.14 47.77
CA PRO A 48 10.04 28.80 47.43
C PRO A 48 10.65 27.55 48.16
N GLY A 49 11.91 27.21 47.82
CA GLY A 49 12.89 26.44 48.65
C GLY A 49 13.06 24.96 48.26
N GLY A 50 14.23 24.31 48.21
CA GLY A 50 15.64 24.63 48.46
C GLY A 50 16.47 23.31 48.35
N GLN A 51 17.80 23.45 48.29
CA GLN A 51 18.86 22.44 48.47
C GLN A 51 19.40 21.58 47.30
N ARG A 52 20.64 21.93 46.94
CA ARG A 52 21.90 21.16 46.70
C ARG A 52 21.89 19.62 46.59
N GLY A 53 22.63 19.13 45.58
CA GLY A 53 23.30 17.82 45.49
C GLY A 53 23.60 17.50 44.01
N ALA A 54 24.80 17.73 43.47
CA ALA A 54 26.01 16.90 43.51
C ALA A 54 25.83 15.48 42.92
N GLY A 55 26.44 15.26 41.75
CA GLY A 55 26.99 13.97 41.32
C GLY A 55 26.05 13.04 40.53
N GLY A 56 26.41 12.76 39.28
CA GLY A 56 25.81 11.68 38.51
C GLY A 56 25.99 11.85 37.01
N VAL A 57 27.18 11.52 36.51
CA VAL A 57 27.40 11.28 35.07
C VAL A 57 26.55 10.07 34.70
N SER A 58 25.39 10.31 34.07
CA SER A 58 24.60 9.27 33.41
C SER A 58 24.96 9.30 31.94
N THR A 59 25.88 8.44 31.54
CA THR A 59 26.05 8.07 30.13
C THR A 59 24.80 7.31 29.70
N ALA A 60 23.88 8.00 29.04
CA ALA A 60 22.78 7.37 28.33
C ALA A 60 23.37 6.39 27.30
N PRO A 61 22.84 5.15 27.20
CA PRO A 61 23.22 4.29 26.10
C PRO A 61 22.62 4.90 24.82
N THR A 62 23.48 5.23 23.87
CA THR A 62 23.12 5.47 22.48
C THR A 62 22.60 4.16 21.90
N GLY A 63 21.29 3.90 22.07
CA GLY A 63 20.58 2.82 21.41
C GLY A 63 20.43 3.15 19.93
N SER A 64 21.44 2.83 19.14
CA SER A 64 21.29 2.65 17.69
C SER A 64 20.54 1.33 17.50
N SER A 65 19.26 1.38 17.14
CA SER A 65 18.53 0.22 16.64
C SER A 65 19.27 -0.32 15.41
N THR A 66 19.74 -1.55 15.49
CA THR A 66 20.27 -2.27 14.32
C THR A 66 19.12 -2.63 13.37
N PRO A 67 19.36 -2.68 12.05
CA PRO A 67 18.39 -3.22 11.09
C PRO A 67 18.01 -4.66 11.46
N GLN A 68 16.72 -4.86 11.80
CA GLN A 68 16.08 -6.12 12.23
C GLN A 68 16.75 -6.86 13.39
N ASP A 69 16.70 -6.25 14.58
CA ASP A 69 16.42 -7.01 15.81
C ASP A 69 15.15 -6.42 16.45
N VAL A 70 14.00 -6.68 15.80
CA VAL A 70 12.71 -6.22 16.34
C VAL A 70 12.28 -7.21 17.41
N THR A 71 12.35 -6.73 18.64
CA THR A 71 12.01 -7.21 20.00
C THR A 71 10.77 -8.09 20.21
N THR A 72 10.40 -8.98 19.29
CA THR A 72 9.39 -10.05 19.44
C THR A 72 9.84 -11.42 18.91
N GLY A 73 11.12 -11.58 18.52
CA GLY A 73 11.72 -12.89 18.25
C GLY A 73 11.21 -13.63 17.01
N THR A 74 10.53 -12.95 16.07
CA THR A 74 9.95 -13.62 14.89
C THR A 74 10.47 -13.12 13.53
N ALA A 75 11.19 -11.99 13.49
CA ALA A 75 11.83 -11.48 12.26
C ALA A 75 13.27 -11.99 12.14
N CYS A 76 13.75 -12.22 10.92
CA CYS A 76 15.11 -12.65 10.65
C CYS A 76 15.96 -11.48 10.13
N ALA A 77 17.28 -11.52 10.39
CA ALA A 77 18.20 -10.50 9.91
C ALA A 77 18.32 -10.56 8.37
N VAL A 78 18.16 -9.41 7.71
CA VAL A 78 18.17 -9.29 6.24
C VAL A 78 19.28 -8.39 5.69
N SER A 79 20.16 -7.86 6.56
CA SER A 79 21.19 -6.90 6.17
C SER A 79 22.21 -7.44 5.16
N THR A 80 22.34 -8.76 5.04
CA THR A 80 23.20 -9.43 4.05
C THR A 80 22.43 -9.97 2.85
N ALA A 81 21.10 -9.82 2.82
CA ALA A 81 20.28 -10.25 1.71
C ALA A 81 20.56 -9.35 0.48
N THR A 82 20.55 -9.96 -0.70
CA THR A 82 20.84 -9.28 -1.96
C THR A 82 19.57 -9.07 -2.76
N ILE A 83 19.33 -7.83 -3.18
CA ILE A 83 18.28 -7.50 -4.14
C ILE A 83 18.80 -7.86 -5.54
N ASP A 84 18.16 -8.81 -6.21
CA ASP A 84 18.54 -9.19 -7.58
C ASP A 84 17.88 -8.23 -8.58
N THR A 85 18.63 -7.20 -8.98
CA THR A 85 18.27 -6.33 -10.09
C THR A 85 19.01 -6.68 -11.38
N SER A 86 19.67 -7.84 -11.43
CA SER A 86 20.47 -8.26 -12.57
C SER A 86 19.59 -8.40 -13.83
N GLY A 87 20.13 -7.97 -14.97
CA GLY A 87 19.37 -7.94 -16.23
C GLY A 87 18.35 -6.81 -16.34
N THR A 88 18.26 -5.91 -15.36
CA THR A 88 17.42 -4.70 -15.41
C THR A 88 18.24 -3.42 -15.46
N THR A 89 17.58 -2.29 -15.73
CA THR A 89 18.18 -0.95 -15.64
C THR A 89 18.10 -0.33 -14.25
N LEU A 90 17.44 -1.00 -13.29
CA LEU A 90 17.30 -0.47 -11.94
C LEU A 90 18.67 -0.38 -11.25
N PRO A 91 18.95 0.71 -10.52
CA PRO A 91 20.23 0.91 -9.87
C PRO A 91 20.46 -0.12 -8.76
N ALA A 92 21.71 -0.51 -8.56
CA ALA A 92 22.08 -1.34 -7.43
C ALA A 92 21.80 -0.61 -6.09
N PRO A 93 21.41 -1.32 -5.02
CA PRO A 93 21.13 -0.71 -3.72
C PRO A 93 22.36 -0.02 -3.12
N SER A 94 22.16 1.19 -2.60
CA SER A 94 23.21 1.95 -1.89
C SER A 94 23.26 1.60 -0.41
N PHE A 95 22.18 1.02 0.13
CA PHE A 95 22.04 0.64 1.53
C PHE A 95 21.69 -0.84 1.67
N ALA A 96 22.05 -1.43 2.82
CA ALA A 96 21.64 -2.78 3.17
C ALA A 96 20.11 -2.85 3.41
N PRO A 97 19.44 -3.98 3.10
CA PRO A 97 18.03 -4.16 3.45
C PRO A 97 17.79 -4.08 4.96
N SER A 98 16.71 -3.39 5.34
CA SER A 98 16.17 -3.32 6.69
C SER A 98 14.81 -3.97 6.81
N PHE A 99 14.03 -4.07 5.73
CA PHE A 99 12.84 -4.91 5.68
C PHE A 99 12.70 -5.55 4.30
N ILE A 100 12.13 -6.75 4.32
CA ILE A 100 11.69 -7.44 3.11
C ILE A 100 10.26 -7.88 3.36
N GLY A 101 9.34 -7.32 2.58
CA GLY A 101 7.91 -7.53 2.73
C GLY A 101 7.27 -8.06 1.45
N LEU A 102 6.43 -9.08 1.57
CA LEU A 102 5.47 -9.44 0.53
C LEU A 102 4.28 -8.48 0.63
N GLY A 103 4.15 -7.60 -0.35
CA GLY A 103 2.95 -6.78 -0.50
C GLY A 103 1.84 -7.55 -1.19
N VAL A 104 0.65 -7.56 -0.59
CA VAL A 104 -0.56 -8.13 -1.18
C VAL A 104 -1.67 -7.10 -1.13
N GLY A 105 -2.25 -6.78 -2.28
CA GLY A 105 -3.28 -5.75 -2.34
C GLY A 105 -3.76 -5.44 -3.74
N THR A 106 -4.00 -4.17 -4.00
CA THR A 106 -4.61 -3.72 -5.23
C THR A 106 -3.98 -2.45 -5.78
N GLN A 107 -3.90 -2.38 -7.11
CA GLN A 107 -3.65 -1.18 -7.89
C GLN A 107 -5.00 -0.55 -8.25
N ASN A 108 -5.09 0.77 -8.16
CA ASN A 108 -6.33 1.51 -8.42
C ASN A 108 -6.16 2.39 -9.66
N TYR A 109 -7.20 2.45 -10.48
CA TYR A 109 -7.18 3.20 -11.74
C TYR A 109 -8.48 3.94 -11.98
N THR A 110 -8.37 5.10 -12.62
CA THR A 110 -9.50 5.85 -13.16
C THR A 110 -9.47 5.86 -14.68
N CYS A 111 -10.65 5.84 -15.31
CA CYS A 111 -10.77 5.90 -16.76
C CYS A 111 -10.84 7.35 -17.24
N GLY A 112 -9.80 7.79 -17.97
CA GLY A 112 -9.74 9.14 -18.53
C GLY A 112 -10.69 9.37 -19.71
N SER A 113 -10.83 10.63 -20.12
CA SER A 113 -11.60 11.02 -21.30
C SER A 113 -11.06 10.44 -22.61
N ALA A 114 -9.77 10.12 -22.67
CA ALA A 114 -9.12 9.47 -23.80
C ALA A 114 -9.41 7.95 -23.91
N GLY A 115 -10.19 7.37 -22.98
CA GLY A 115 -10.47 5.93 -22.97
C GLY A 115 -9.29 5.07 -22.50
N THR A 116 -8.40 5.66 -21.70
CA THR A 116 -7.21 5.01 -21.13
C THR A 116 -7.24 5.10 -19.61
N TYR A 117 -6.80 4.03 -18.94
CA TYR A 117 -6.66 4.03 -17.49
C TYR A 117 -5.44 4.83 -17.05
N THR A 118 -5.59 5.57 -15.94
CA THR A 118 -4.49 6.24 -15.23
C THR A 118 -4.46 5.76 -13.79
N SER A 119 -3.28 5.47 -13.26
CA SER A 119 -3.12 5.03 -11.88
C SER A 119 -3.55 6.12 -10.91
N THR A 120 -4.36 5.76 -9.92
CA THR A 120 -4.77 6.58 -8.78
C THR A 120 -4.12 6.11 -7.48
N GLY A 121 -3.10 5.25 -7.58
CA GLY A 121 -2.33 4.71 -6.47
C GLY A 121 -2.58 3.22 -6.24
N ALA A 122 -2.20 2.77 -5.06
CA ALA A 122 -2.34 1.38 -4.62
C ALA A 122 -2.74 1.33 -3.14
N LEU A 123 -3.22 0.18 -2.71
CA LEU A 123 -3.40 -0.17 -1.30
C LEU A 123 -2.93 -1.60 -1.10
N ALA A 124 -2.04 -1.83 -0.14
CA ALA A 124 -1.55 -3.16 0.18
C ALA A 124 -1.19 -3.31 1.67
N GLU A 125 -1.31 -4.53 2.18
CA GLU A 125 -0.64 -4.94 3.41
C GLU A 125 0.72 -5.55 3.03
N LEU A 126 1.75 -5.22 3.82
CA LEU A 126 3.07 -5.83 3.70
C LEU A 126 3.23 -6.86 4.81
N PHE A 127 3.56 -8.10 4.42
CA PHE A 127 3.83 -9.19 5.34
C PHE A 127 5.33 -9.46 5.42
N ASP A 128 5.84 -9.64 6.63
CA ASP A 128 7.24 -9.98 6.86
C ASP A 128 7.56 -11.33 6.24
N VAL A 129 8.60 -11.34 5.41
CA VAL A 129 9.11 -12.53 4.73
C VAL A 129 10.62 -12.65 4.91
N SER A 130 11.19 -11.92 5.86
CA SER A 130 12.61 -11.93 6.22
C SER A 130 13.15 -13.34 6.43
N CYS A 131 12.41 -14.18 7.14
CA CYS A 131 12.82 -15.56 7.43
C CYS A 131 12.73 -16.52 6.24
N LEU A 132 12.06 -16.13 5.16
CA LEU A 132 11.96 -16.95 3.95
C LEU A 132 13.15 -16.69 3.01
N VAL A 133 13.88 -15.58 3.18
CA VAL A 133 15.02 -15.23 2.32
C VAL A 133 16.04 -16.36 2.28
N GLY A 134 16.45 -16.73 1.06
CA GLY A 134 17.39 -17.84 0.82
C GLY A 134 16.75 -19.24 0.83
N GLN A 135 15.47 -19.36 1.23
CA GLN A 135 14.72 -20.60 1.05
C GLN A 135 14.17 -20.71 -0.36
N SER A 136 13.95 -21.94 -0.84
CA SER A 136 13.40 -22.18 -2.19
C SER A 136 12.01 -21.57 -2.37
N SER A 137 11.18 -21.57 -1.32
CA SER A 137 9.82 -21.02 -1.31
C SER A 137 9.78 -19.51 -1.56
N PHE A 138 10.86 -18.78 -1.26
CA PHE A 138 10.93 -17.33 -1.45
C PHE A 138 10.83 -16.92 -2.91
N THR A 139 11.48 -17.68 -3.80
CA THR A 139 11.55 -17.36 -5.25
C THR A 139 10.19 -17.40 -5.95
N SER A 140 9.24 -18.17 -5.43
CA SER A 140 7.88 -18.32 -5.97
C SER A 140 6.82 -17.72 -5.04
N LEU A 141 7.23 -16.96 -4.03
CA LEU A 141 6.33 -16.51 -2.97
C LEU A 141 5.28 -15.53 -3.51
N GLN A 142 5.72 -14.56 -4.32
CA GLN A 142 4.89 -13.57 -4.99
C GLN A 142 3.83 -14.22 -5.89
N SER A 143 4.19 -15.24 -6.66
CA SER A 143 3.28 -15.90 -7.60
C SER A 143 2.29 -16.82 -6.87
N THR A 144 2.74 -17.53 -5.84
CA THR A 144 1.88 -18.31 -4.95
C THR A 144 0.88 -17.42 -4.21
N ALA A 145 1.34 -16.29 -3.68
CA ALA A 145 0.49 -15.28 -3.05
C ALA A 145 -0.50 -14.67 -4.04
N PHE A 146 -0.07 -14.37 -5.26
CA PHE A 146 -0.94 -13.83 -6.30
C PHE A 146 -2.02 -14.83 -6.69
N ALA A 147 -1.70 -16.11 -6.85
CA ALA A 147 -2.69 -17.15 -7.15
C ALA A 147 -3.76 -17.25 -6.04
N ALA A 148 -3.36 -17.22 -4.77
CA ALA A 148 -4.27 -17.20 -3.64
C ALA A 148 -5.13 -15.91 -3.61
N TRP A 149 -4.50 -14.75 -3.80
CA TRP A 149 -5.20 -13.48 -3.77
C TRP A 149 -6.17 -13.32 -4.94
N ASN A 150 -5.76 -13.69 -6.14
CA ASN A 150 -6.56 -13.59 -7.35
C ASN A 150 -7.75 -14.55 -7.35
N SER A 151 -7.63 -15.72 -6.71
CA SER A 151 -8.75 -16.66 -6.54
C SER A 151 -9.75 -16.25 -5.44
N SER A 152 -9.35 -15.36 -4.52
CA SER A 152 -10.27 -14.79 -3.53
C SER A 152 -11.36 -13.94 -4.20
N THR A 153 -12.58 -13.98 -3.67
CA THR A 153 -13.67 -13.08 -4.10
C THR A 153 -13.57 -11.69 -3.48
N SER A 154 -12.73 -11.52 -2.45
CA SER A 154 -12.52 -10.25 -1.76
C SER A 154 -11.55 -9.36 -2.53
N THR A 155 -11.79 -8.06 -2.53
CA THR A 155 -10.82 -7.01 -2.88
C THR A 155 -10.42 -6.16 -1.66
N ALA A 156 -10.99 -6.46 -0.49
CA ALA A 156 -10.67 -5.77 0.75
C ALA A 156 -9.28 -6.19 1.22
N VAL A 157 -8.34 -5.26 1.22
CA VAL A 157 -6.94 -5.52 1.60
C VAL A 157 -6.81 -6.05 3.03
N SER A 158 -7.72 -5.69 3.94
CA SER A 158 -7.77 -6.24 5.30
C SER A 158 -8.03 -7.75 5.37
N SER A 159 -8.40 -8.39 4.27
CA SER A 159 -8.62 -9.84 4.20
C SER A 159 -7.38 -10.61 3.74
N THR A 160 -6.31 -9.94 3.29
CA THR A 160 -5.16 -10.60 2.67
C THR A 160 -4.43 -11.54 3.63
N SER A 161 -4.29 -11.19 4.90
CA SER A 161 -3.72 -12.08 5.92
C SER A 161 -4.51 -13.41 6.04
N GLY A 162 -5.84 -13.32 6.05
CA GLY A 162 -6.73 -14.48 6.04
C GLY A 162 -6.62 -15.32 4.78
N VAL A 163 -6.46 -14.67 3.61
CA VAL A 163 -6.26 -15.37 2.33
C VAL A 163 -4.91 -16.10 2.31
N LEU A 164 -3.83 -15.45 2.73
CA LEU A 164 -2.50 -16.05 2.75
C LEU A 164 -2.41 -17.24 3.70
N SER A 165 -2.99 -17.12 4.89
CA SER A 165 -3.04 -18.21 5.87
C SER A 165 -3.92 -19.36 5.40
N SER A 166 -5.12 -19.09 4.88
CA SER A 166 -6.04 -20.13 4.40
C SER A 166 -5.50 -20.91 3.20
N ALA A 167 -4.74 -20.25 2.33
CA ALA A 167 -4.08 -20.87 1.18
C ALA A 167 -2.69 -21.45 1.52
N ASN A 168 -2.28 -21.42 2.79
CA ASN A 168 -0.98 -21.88 3.27
C ASN A 168 0.22 -21.27 2.51
N VAL A 169 0.08 -20.00 2.10
CA VAL A 169 1.18 -19.23 1.50
C VAL A 169 2.16 -18.80 2.60
N ILE A 170 1.61 -18.24 3.68
CA ILE A 170 2.33 -17.93 4.92
C ILE A 170 1.39 -18.34 6.06
N ALA A 171 1.80 -19.34 6.85
CA ALA A 171 0.93 -19.95 7.86
C ALA A 171 0.50 -18.96 8.96
N SER A 172 1.36 -18.01 9.31
CA SER A 172 1.08 -16.96 10.30
C SER A 172 1.66 -15.63 9.82
N PRO A 173 0.97 -14.94 8.89
CA PRO A 173 1.48 -13.70 8.31
C PRO A 173 1.63 -12.62 9.38
N ILE A 174 2.83 -12.05 9.50
CA ILE A 174 3.12 -10.90 10.36
C ILE A 174 3.03 -9.64 9.51
N THR A 175 2.08 -8.78 9.81
CA THR A 175 1.95 -7.50 9.09
C THR A 175 3.04 -6.54 9.54
N LEU A 176 3.93 -6.17 8.61
CA LEU A 176 4.90 -5.08 8.79
C LEU A 176 4.20 -3.73 8.89
N GLY A 177 3.28 -3.49 7.97
CA GLY A 177 2.49 -2.27 7.89
C GLY A 177 1.75 -2.17 6.56
N GLN A 178 1.32 -0.97 6.19
CA GLN A 178 0.53 -0.74 4.99
C GLN A 178 1.27 0.12 3.97
N HIS A 179 0.99 -0.14 2.70
CA HIS A 179 1.39 0.68 1.57
C HIS A 179 0.18 1.33 0.94
N TYR A 180 0.21 2.66 0.80
CA TYR A 180 -0.87 3.45 0.20
C TYR A 180 -0.34 4.77 -0.36
N PHE A 181 -1.18 5.50 -1.09
CA PHE A 181 -0.78 6.78 -1.68
C PHE A 181 -1.41 7.94 -0.92
N ILE A 182 -0.62 9.00 -0.72
CA ILE A 182 -1.07 10.26 -0.13
C ILE A 182 -0.80 11.40 -1.11
N THR A 183 -1.43 12.57 -0.90
CA THR A 183 -0.99 13.79 -1.58
C THR A 183 0.48 14.05 -1.27
N ASN A 184 1.27 14.36 -2.30
CA ASN A 184 2.70 14.61 -2.12
C ASN A 184 2.91 15.72 -1.07
N PRO A 185 3.56 15.41 0.07
CA PRO A 185 3.67 16.36 1.19
C PRO A 185 4.67 17.49 0.92
N VAL A 186 5.52 17.35 -0.09
CA VAL A 186 6.52 18.36 -0.47
C VAL A 186 5.93 19.38 -1.44
N THR A 187 5.18 18.92 -2.45
CA THR A 187 4.63 19.80 -3.50
C THR A 187 3.17 20.20 -3.26
N GLY A 188 2.46 19.50 -2.37
CA GLY A 188 1.02 19.67 -2.15
C GLY A 188 0.14 19.23 -3.31
N SER A 189 0.71 18.58 -4.34
CA SER A 189 0.00 18.17 -5.55
C SER A 189 0.53 16.84 -6.10
N GLY A 190 -0.33 16.09 -6.78
CA GLY A 190 -0.01 14.72 -7.19
C GLY A 190 0.04 13.75 -6.00
N LEU A 191 0.38 12.49 -6.27
CA LEU A 191 0.39 11.42 -5.28
C LEU A 191 1.81 10.91 -5.04
N SER A 192 2.11 10.57 -3.79
CA SER A 192 3.33 9.89 -3.38
C SER A 192 2.98 8.59 -2.65
N PRO A 193 3.68 7.48 -2.97
CA PRO A 193 3.55 6.26 -2.20
C PRO A 193 4.11 6.44 -0.79
N LYS A 194 3.41 5.87 0.18
CA LYS A 194 3.78 5.82 1.59
C LYS A 194 3.81 4.36 2.04
N TRP A 195 4.81 4.00 2.84
CA TRP A 195 4.87 2.78 3.62
C TRP A 195 4.82 3.17 5.09
N ASP A 196 3.89 2.60 5.85
CA ASP A 196 3.58 3.03 7.20
C ASP A 196 3.55 1.84 8.15
N PHE A 197 4.56 1.75 9.04
CA PHE A 197 4.71 0.66 10.00
C PHE A 197 4.39 1.13 11.44
N THR A 198 3.97 2.39 11.60
CA THR A 198 3.77 3.07 12.89
C THR A 198 2.66 2.48 13.77
N SER A 199 1.79 1.64 13.20
CA SER A 199 0.69 0.94 13.89
C SER A 199 0.86 -0.58 13.96
N ASN A 200 1.96 -1.13 13.42
CA ASN A 200 2.14 -2.57 13.24
C ASN A 200 3.48 -3.04 13.77
N ALA A 201 4.41 -3.49 12.92
CA ALA A 201 5.68 -4.07 13.37
C ALA A 201 6.52 -3.09 14.21
N LEU A 202 6.28 -1.79 14.05
CA LEU A 202 6.96 -0.71 14.78
C LEU A 202 5.94 0.18 15.52
N ALA A 203 4.88 -0.44 16.05
CA ALA A 203 3.85 0.27 16.80
C ALA A 203 4.44 1.18 17.89
N GLY A 204 4.06 2.46 17.87
CA GLY A 204 4.53 3.46 18.83
C GLY A 204 5.77 4.25 18.41
N ASN A 205 6.42 3.87 17.30
CA ASN A 205 7.45 4.69 16.68
C ASN A 205 6.81 5.63 15.63
N ALA A 206 6.86 6.94 15.87
CA ALA A 206 6.25 7.92 14.99
C ALA A 206 7.02 8.13 13.66
N ASP A 207 8.30 7.77 13.63
CA ASP A 207 9.18 7.92 12.47
C ASP A 207 9.23 6.66 11.59
N ALA A 208 8.56 5.58 12.00
CA ALA A 208 8.46 4.30 11.31
C ALA A 208 7.53 4.32 10.08
N PHE A 209 7.69 5.33 9.24
CA PHE A 209 7.08 5.38 7.91
C PHE A 209 8.08 5.97 6.90
N VAL A 210 7.77 5.85 5.61
CA VAL A 210 8.50 6.55 4.55
C VAL A 210 7.51 6.99 3.47
N VAL A 211 7.64 8.24 3.01
CA VAL A 211 6.98 8.75 1.81
C VAL A 211 8.04 8.90 0.72
N ALA A 212 7.86 8.22 -0.40
CA ALA A 212 8.89 8.14 -1.45
C ALA A 212 8.44 8.78 -2.76
N ALA A 213 9.39 8.92 -3.69
CA ALA A 213 9.14 9.22 -5.08
C ALA A 213 9.80 8.18 -5.98
N LYS A 214 9.13 7.85 -7.10
CA LYS A 214 9.72 7.01 -8.14
C LYS A 214 10.91 7.73 -8.76
N ILE A 215 12.05 7.06 -8.79
CA ILE A 215 13.25 7.52 -9.49
C ILE A 215 13.41 6.80 -10.82
N ASP A 216 13.13 5.49 -10.84
CA ASP A 216 13.23 4.68 -12.06
C ASP A 216 12.21 3.54 -12.07
N ASP A 217 11.94 3.02 -13.26
CA ASP A 217 11.10 1.86 -13.50
C ASP A 217 11.51 1.06 -14.73
N VAL A 218 11.20 -0.23 -14.68
CA VAL A 218 11.42 -1.16 -15.79
C VAL A 218 10.24 -2.12 -15.86
N ALA A 219 9.87 -2.53 -17.06
CA ALA A 219 8.86 -3.56 -17.25
C ALA A 219 9.23 -4.82 -16.46
N ALA A 220 8.24 -5.44 -15.82
CA ALA A 220 8.44 -6.69 -15.10
C ALA A 220 9.00 -7.76 -16.07
N PRO A 221 10.07 -8.50 -15.69
CA PRO A 221 10.65 -9.55 -16.54
C PRO A 221 9.67 -10.68 -16.91
N THR A 222 8.62 -10.84 -16.12
CA THR A 222 7.55 -11.84 -16.29
C THR A 222 6.52 -11.46 -17.37
N GLY A 223 6.55 -10.21 -17.86
CA GLY A 223 5.74 -9.75 -18.99
C GLY A 223 4.78 -8.60 -18.66
N SER A 224 3.98 -8.21 -19.65
CA SER A 224 3.16 -6.99 -19.60
C SER A 224 1.88 -7.08 -18.76
N ALA A 225 1.61 -8.22 -18.10
CA ALA A 225 0.48 -8.38 -17.21
C ALA A 225 0.77 -7.86 -15.79
N ASP A 226 2.06 -7.69 -15.48
CA ASP A 226 2.54 -7.32 -14.16
C ASP A 226 2.93 -5.84 -14.16
N VAL A 227 2.63 -5.15 -13.06
CA VAL A 227 3.08 -3.76 -12.90
C VAL A 227 4.60 -3.69 -12.87
N ASP A 228 5.14 -2.58 -13.37
CA ASP A 228 6.58 -2.39 -13.49
C ASP A 228 7.32 -2.57 -12.17
N TRP A 229 8.56 -3.02 -12.27
CA TRP A 229 9.47 -2.95 -11.14
C TRP A 229 9.89 -1.50 -10.94
N LEU A 230 9.98 -1.07 -9.68
CA LEU A 230 10.24 0.32 -9.33
C LEU A 230 11.47 0.44 -8.43
N TYR A 231 12.25 1.50 -8.68
CA TYR A 231 13.20 2.05 -7.72
C TYR A 231 12.68 3.40 -7.22
N LEU A 232 12.56 3.53 -5.90
CA LEU A 232 12.07 4.73 -5.22
C LEU A 232 13.05 5.18 -4.14
N THR A 233 13.11 6.48 -3.91
CA THR A 233 13.89 7.07 -2.81
C THR A 233 12.98 7.87 -1.88
N ASN A 234 13.34 7.89 -0.60
CA ASN A 234 12.66 8.73 0.39
C ASN A 234 12.67 10.20 -0.08
N LEU A 235 11.52 10.86 0.00
CA LEU A 235 11.44 12.30 -0.17
C LEU A 235 12.16 12.99 0.99
N THR A 236 12.77 14.15 0.76
CA THR A 236 13.35 14.92 1.86
C THR A 236 12.27 15.63 2.67
N GLY A 237 12.42 15.74 4.00
CA GLY A 237 11.54 16.51 4.87
C GLY A 237 10.90 15.66 5.97
N THR A 238 9.68 16.00 6.38
CA THR A 238 8.90 15.26 7.41
C THR A 238 8.18 14.06 6.80
N THR A 239 8.96 13.17 6.19
CA THR A 239 8.48 12.05 5.36
C THR A 239 8.78 10.69 5.99
N GLY A 240 9.25 10.69 7.25
CA GLY A 240 9.60 9.50 8.03
C GLY A 240 10.98 8.95 7.65
N THR A 241 11.50 8.05 8.49
CA THR A 241 12.87 7.53 8.37
C THR A 241 12.92 6.01 8.20
N LEU A 242 11.80 5.37 7.83
CA LEU A 242 11.70 3.91 7.68
C LEU A 242 12.69 3.33 6.66
N ALA A 243 12.98 4.06 5.59
CA ALA A 243 13.91 3.63 4.54
C ALA A 243 14.55 4.82 3.83
N ASN A 244 15.72 4.59 3.24
CA ASN A 244 16.36 5.50 2.29
C ASN A 244 15.93 5.19 0.85
N GLU A 245 15.93 3.91 0.49
CA GLU A 245 15.52 3.42 -0.83
C GLU A 245 14.48 2.32 -0.66
N ILE A 246 13.58 2.22 -1.64
CA ILE A 246 12.59 1.15 -1.74
C ILE A 246 12.66 0.57 -3.14
N TYR A 247 12.78 -0.75 -3.20
CA TYR A 247 12.65 -1.51 -4.44
C TYR A 247 11.33 -2.27 -4.41
N ARG A 248 10.54 -2.13 -5.48
CA ARG A 248 9.41 -3.00 -5.76
C ARG A 248 9.80 -3.91 -6.92
N ILE A 249 10.03 -5.18 -6.63
CA ILE A 249 10.41 -6.19 -7.64
C ILE A 249 9.51 -7.41 -7.51
N ASP A 250 9.68 -8.40 -8.38
CA ASP A 250 8.91 -9.64 -8.41
C ASP A 250 7.39 -9.37 -8.35
N THR A 251 6.94 -8.45 -9.17
CA THR A 251 5.52 -8.08 -9.27
C THR A 251 4.70 -9.16 -9.97
N GLN A 252 3.43 -9.29 -9.57
CA GLN A 252 2.44 -10.15 -10.20
C GLN A 252 1.10 -9.41 -10.29
N GLY A 253 0.54 -9.31 -11.48
CA GLY A 253 -0.70 -8.61 -11.79
C GLY A 253 -0.62 -7.09 -11.62
N GLY A 254 -1.79 -6.49 -11.40
CA GLY A 254 -1.94 -5.05 -11.15
C GLY A 254 -2.05 -4.19 -12.40
N GLN A 255 -1.79 -4.68 -13.61
CA GLN A 255 -1.99 -3.91 -14.84
C GLN A 255 -3.49 -3.80 -15.18
N PRO A 256 -3.98 -2.62 -15.58
CA PRO A 256 -5.37 -2.46 -16.00
C PRO A 256 -5.58 -3.06 -17.40
N PRO A 257 -6.84 -3.28 -17.82
CA PRO A 257 -7.14 -3.53 -19.24
C PRO A 257 -6.58 -2.43 -20.13
N ALA A 258 -6.26 -2.75 -21.39
CA ALA A 258 -5.61 -1.80 -22.30
C ALA A 258 -6.44 -0.54 -22.60
N SER A 259 -7.76 -0.60 -22.43
CA SER A 259 -8.66 0.52 -22.68
C SER A 259 -9.90 0.47 -21.79
N CYS A 260 -10.61 1.59 -21.74
CA CYS A 260 -11.83 1.77 -21.00
C CYS A 260 -12.80 2.70 -21.73
N THR A 261 -14.08 2.61 -21.38
CA THR A 261 -15.07 3.57 -21.88
C THR A 261 -15.07 4.78 -20.96
N SER A 262 -14.86 5.98 -21.51
CA SER A 262 -14.85 7.20 -20.69
C SER A 262 -16.12 7.32 -19.85
N GLY A 263 -15.95 7.67 -18.57
CA GLY A 263 -17.05 7.79 -17.61
C GLY A 263 -17.45 6.48 -16.92
N THR A 264 -16.78 5.36 -17.20
CA THR A 264 -16.92 4.16 -16.37
C THR A 264 -16.35 4.39 -14.98
N ALA A 265 -16.85 3.63 -14.01
CA ALA A 265 -16.34 3.64 -12.65
C ALA A 265 -14.85 3.29 -12.58
N ASP A 266 -14.18 3.80 -11.55
CA ASP A 266 -12.83 3.41 -11.20
C ASP A 266 -12.74 1.91 -10.97
N ILE A 267 -11.58 1.34 -11.29
CA ILE A 267 -11.32 -0.08 -11.14
C ILE A 267 -10.20 -0.34 -10.16
N THR A 268 -10.24 -1.55 -9.60
CA THR A 268 -9.25 -2.07 -8.68
C THR A 268 -8.74 -3.38 -9.24
N VAL A 269 -7.42 -3.50 -9.42
CA VAL A 269 -6.76 -4.68 -9.97
C VAL A 269 -5.86 -5.28 -8.91
N LYS A 270 -6.03 -6.57 -8.62
CA LYS A 270 -5.22 -7.28 -7.63
C LYS A 270 -3.77 -7.35 -8.06
N TYR A 271 -2.86 -7.26 -7.11
CA TYR A 271 -1.44 -7.48 -7.34
C TYR A 271 -0.74 -8.05 -6.10
N THR A 272 0.43 -8.63 -6.33
CA THR A 272 1.45 -8.84 -5.30
C THR A 272 2.79 -8.29 -5.76
N ALA A 273 3.68 -8.01 -4.82
CA ALA A 273 5.05 -7.59 -5.11
C ALA A 273 5.97 -7.84 -3.92
N MET A 274 7.27 -7.98 -4.19
CA MET A 274 8.30 -7.95 -3.16
C MET A 274 8.78 -6.52 -2.95
N TYR A 275 8.68 -6.05 -1.71
CA TYR A 275 9.19 -4.75 -1.28
C TYR A 275 10.46 -4.94 -0.47
N TRP A 276 11.54 -4.33 -0.93
CA TRP A 276 12.81 -4.28 -0.21
C TRP A 276 13.04 -2.85 0.23
N LEU A 277 12.96 -2.61 1.53
CA LEU A 277 13.26 -1.33 2.14
C LEU A 277 14.70 -1.38 2.62
N THR A 278 15.53 -0.41 2.22
CA THR A 278 16.95 -0.38 2.54
C THR A 278 17.31 0.87 3.35
N GLY A 279 18.32 0.74 4.22
CA GLY A 279 18.72 1.78 5.14
C GLY A 279 17.63 2.08 6.19
N GLY A 280 17.34 3.35 6.41
CA GLY A 280 16.48 3.83 7.47
C GLY A 280 17.22 4.07 8.79
N SER A 281 16.60 4.84 9.68
CA SER A 281 17.20 5.24 10.97
C SER A 281 16.15 5.51 12.06
N PHE A 282 15.04 4.77 12.00
CA PHE A 282 13.85 4.93 12.85
C PHE A 282 14.01 4.24 14.21
#